data_AF-A0A661E5W8-F1
#
_entry.id   AF-A0A661E5W8-F1
#
_cell.length_a   1.000
_cell.length_b   1.000
_cell.length_c   1.000
_cell.angle_alpha   90.00
_cell.angle_beta   90.00
_cell.angle_gamma   90.00
#
_symmetry.space_group_name_H-M   'P 1'
#
loop_
_entity.id
_entity.type
_entity.pdbx_description
1 polymer ?
#
loop_
_entity_poly.entity_id
_entity_poly.type
_entity_poly.pdbx_seq_one_letter_code
_entity_poly.pdbx_strand_id
1 'polypeptide(L)'
;MLLLAAAFAAGVVALQYCAALPPLWAYSVVPLAVLSLGWRTVRLPAVFILGFFWAALLAEQALDPALDPALEGKTVLVEGHVLDRPRQITHRQSRFLFYIERLNAGQGWSDFQGKARLSSYSADFRVAAGERWQLAVRLKRPHGFSNPGGFDFEQWLFQQGIRATGYVRQEPARNRLLSVSGVSVINRFRSRLMSAYDRISTDNPSLAIIRALTIGDRSALSASQWDVLRATGTSHLVAISGLHVSLVAGLVFWLARFVWMRCGYFVERCPASRVAAVVAVFAALAYALLAGFGIPVRRALIMVSIFMLSIVSDKHASFSRAIALAVVIILLLDPLAVLSPGWWLSFWAVTVIAYCISGRVGARSFTQKWIYMHLVLALTMVPLLLVFFQQASVIAPLANSVAVPFVGMLVVPVALVGTLVFSLNATA
;
A
#
# COMPACT_ATOMS: atom_id res chain seq x y z
N MET A 1 23.97 -3.24 -11.98
CA MET A 1 22.50 -3.27 -11.76
C MET A 1 22.11 -2.43 -10.55
N LEU A 2 22.60 -2.74 -9.34
CA LEU A 2 22.31 -1.92 -8.13
C LEU A 2 22.59 -0.43 -8.33
N LEU A 3 23.78 -0.06 -8.82
CA LEU A 3 24.12 1.36 -9.09
C LEU A 3 23.18 2.01 -10.11
N LEU A 4 22.68 1.25 -11.10
CA LEU A 4 21.75 1.76 -12.10
C LEU A 4 20.36 1.98 -11.47
N ALA A 5 19.89 1.04 -10.66
CA ALA A 5 18.63 1.19 -9.91
C ALA A 5 18.71 2.36 -8.92
N ALA A 6 19.85 2.54 -8.24
CA ALA A 6 20.10 3.67 -7.37
C ALA A 6 20.13 4.99 -8.13
N ALA A 7 20.79 5.04 -9.30
CA ALA A 7 20.79 6.24 -10.15
C ALA A 7 19.38 6.60 -10.64
N PHE A 8 18.60 5.60 -11.08
CA PHE A 8 17.20 5.79 -11.49
C PHE A 8 16.36 6.35 -10.33
N ALA A 9 16.45 5.71 -9.16
CA ALA A 9 15.73 6.15 -7.96
C ALA A 9 16.17 7.55 -7.51
N ALA A 10 17.46 7.87 -7.58
CA ALA A 10 17.98 9.21 -7.28
C ALA A 10 17.41 10.26 -8.24
N GLY A 11 17.25 9.94 -9.52
CA GLY A 11 16.57 10.81 -10.49
C GLY A 11 15.11 11.08 -10.13
N VAL A 12 14.37 10.03 -9.77
CA VAL A 12 12.97 10.13 -9.31
C VAL A 12 12.87 11.00 -8.05
N VAL A 13 13.78 10.81 -7.10
CA VAL A 13 13.85 11.60 -5.85
C VAL A 13 14.20 13.06 -6.14
N ALA A 14 15.16 13.32 -7.03
CA ALA A 14 15.60 14.67 -7.35
C ALA A 14 14.46 15.55 -7.89
N LEU A 15 13.56 14.99 -8.70
CA LEU A 15 12.37 15.71 -9.17
C LEU A 15 11.49 16.19 -8.01
N GLN A 16 11.37 15.43 -6.93
CA GLN A 16 10.50 15.78 -5.80
C GLN A 16 10.96 17.03 -5.04
N TYR A 17 12.21 17.44 -5.23
CA TYR A 17 12.77 18.68 -4.68
C TYR A 17 12.61 19.87 -5.63
N CYS A 18 12.13 19.67 -6.86
CA CYS A 18 11.82 20.75 -7.79
C CYS A 18 10.47 21.40 -7.42
N ALA A 19 10.45 22.72 -7.32
CA ALA A 19 9.22 23.47 -7.03
C ALA A 19 8.21 23.47 -8.20
N ALA A 20 8.71 23.29 -9.43
CA ALA A 20 7.91 23.20 -10.64
C ALA A 20 8.40 22.03 -11.50
N LEU A 21 7.48 21.48 -12.29
CA LEU A 21 7.82 20.44 -13.27
C LEU A 21 8.70 21.02 -14.38
N PRO A 22 9.60 20.20 -14.94
CA PRO A 22 10.43 20.62 -16.06
C PRO A 22 9.53 21.04 -17.24
N PRO A 23 9.87 22.12 -17.95
CA PRO A 23 9.11 22.54 -19.12
C PRO A 23 9.22 21.50 -20.25
N LEU A 24 8.24 21.50 -21.16
CA LEU A 24 8.15 20.51 -22.26
C LEU A 24 9.43 20.42 -23.11
N TRP A 25 10.13 21.52 -23.34
CA TRP A 25 11.38 21.51 -24.11
C TRP A 25 12.51 20.72 -23.42
N ALA A 26 12.50 20.60 -22.09
CA ALA A 26 13.52 19.88 -21.33
C ALA A 26 13.48 18.36 -21.60
N TYR A 27 12.34 17.82 -22.02
CA TYR A 27 12.18 16.40 -22.39
C TYR A 27 13.01 16.01 -23.64
N SER A 28 13.51 16.98 -24.41
CA SER A 28 14.44 16.73 -25.53
C SER A 28 15.74 16.02 -25.12
N VAL A 29 16.10 16.04 -23.82
CA VAL A 29 17.27 15.32 -23.30
C VAL A 29 17.02 13.81 -23.19
N VAL A 30 15.76 13.37 -23.15
CA VAL A 30 15.41 11.95 -22.96
C VAL A 30 15.94 11.05 -24.09
N PRO A 31 15.75 11.36 -25.39
CA PRO A 31 16.36 10.57 -26.47
C PRO A 31 17.88 10.47 -26.37
N LEU A 32 18.57 11.56 -25.99
CA LEU A 32 20.02 11.56 -25.79
C LEU A 32 20.43 10.66 -24.62
N ALA A 33 19.66 10.67 -23.53
CA ALA A 33 19.86 9.77 -22.41
C ALA A 33 19.68 8.30 -22.81
N VAL A 34 18.69 7.98 -23.65
CA VAL A 34 18.48 6.62 -24.17
C VAL A 34 19.67 6.17 -25.05
N LEU A 35 20.11 7.01 -26.00
CA LEU A 35 21.23 6.70 -26.88
C LEU A 35 22.54 6.51 -26.12
N SER A 36 22.75 7.27 -25.04
CA SER A 36 23.96 7.18 -24.21
C SER A 36 24.00 5.98 -23.26
N LEU A 37 22.95 5.15 -23.17
CA LEU A 37 22.94 3.93 -22.35
C LEU A 37 23.99 2.90 -22.77
N GLY A 38 24.44 2.93 -24.03
CA GLY A 38 25.49 2.07 -24.56
C GLY A 38 26.89 2.41 -24.04
N TRP A 39 27.11 3.65 -23.58
CA TRP A 39 28.43 4.12 -23.15
C TRP A 39 28.62 4.00 -21.64
N ARG A 40 29.59 3.20 -21.22
CA ARG A 40 29.79 2.81 -19.81
C ARG A 40 30.04 4.00 -18.87
N THR A 41 30.69 5.06 -19.36
CA THR A 41 31.04 6.27 -18.59
C THR A 41 29.83 7.15 -18.28
N VAL A 42 28.90 7.30 -19.22
CA VAL A 42 27.71 8.17 -19.08
C VAL A 42 26.44 7.40 -18.76
N ARG A 43 26.51 6.07 -18.63
CA ARG A 43 25.34 5.24 -18.33
C ARG A 43 24.63 5.59 -17.02
N LEU A 44 25.38 5.92 -15.96
CA LEU A 44 24.79 6.31 -14.67
C LEU A 44 24.02 7.64 -14.77
N PRO A 45 24.62 8.75 -15.26
CA PRO A 45 23.87 10.00 -15.43
C PRO A 45 22.72 9.85 -16.43
N ALA A 46 22.87 9.06 -17.50
CA ALA A 46 21.77 8.76 -18.41
C ALA A 46 20.58 8.12 -17.69
N VAL A 47 20.82 7.09 -16.87
CA VAL A 47 19.75 6.42 -16.10
C VAL A 47 19.14 7.34 -15.02
N PHE A 48 19.93 8.23 -14.42
CA PHE A 48 19.42 9.28 -13.54
C PHE A 48 18.45 10.21 -14.27
N ILE A 49 18.84 10.72 -15.45
CA ILE A 49 17.99 11.58 -16.29
C ILE A 49 16.69 10.86 -16.67
N LEU A 50 16.78 9.59 -17.06
CA LEU A 50 15.60 8.78 -17.37
C LEU A 50 14.66 8.66 -16.16
N GLY A 51 15.19 8.45 -14.95
CA GLY A 51 14.39 8.42 -13.73
C GLY A 51 13.71 9.76 -13.44
N PHE A 52 14.44 10.86 -13.59
CA PHE A 52 13.93 12.22 -13.38
C PHE A 52 12.76 12.53 -14.32
N PHE A 53 12.95 12.36 -15.63
CA PHE A 53 11.91 12.68 -16.61
C PHE A 53 10.76 11.67 -16.64
N TRP A 54 11.02 10.41 -16.28
CA TRP A 54 9.95 9.43 -16.08
C TRP A 54 9.01 9.85 -14.95
N ALA A 55 9.59 10.29 -13.82
CA ALA A 55 8.80 10.82 -12.71
C ALA A 55 8.07 12.11 -13.10
N ALA A 56 8.67 12.95 -13.95
CA ALA A 56 8.05 14.21 -14.39
C ALA A 56 6.81 13.95 -15.25
N LEU A 57 6.91 13.03 -16.21
CA LEU A 57 5.80 12.64 -17.06
C LEU A 57 4.60 12.11 -16.26
N LEU A 58 4.86 11.25 -15.27
CA LEU A 58 3.80 10.71 -14.41
C LEU A 58 3.29 11.75 -13.39
N ALA A 59 4.13 12.72 -12.99
CA ALA A 59 3.69 13.82 -12.14
C ALA A 59 2.75 14.78 -12.88
N GLU A 60 2.94 15.03 -14.17
CA GLU A 60 2.00 15.80 -15.00
C GLU A 60 0.62 15.13 -15.00
N GLN A 61 0.57 13.82 -15.26
CA GLN A 61 -0.66 13.03 -15.19
C GLN A 61 -1.24 12.94 -13.78
N ALA A 62 -0.40 13.07 -12.75
CA ALA A 62 -0.87 13.09 -11.36
C ALA A 62 -1.35 14.47 -10.92
N LEU A 63 -1.00 15.56 -11.59
CA LEU A 63 -1.50 16.89 -11.24
C LEU A 63 -2.82 17.21 -11.94
N ASP A 64 -3.06 16.59 -13.10
CA ASP A 64 -4.31 16.70 -13.86
C ASP A 64 -5.24 15.51 -13.55
N PRO A 65 -6.51 15.68 -13.15
CA PRO A 65 -7.27 16.91 -12.99
C PRO A 65 -7.15 17.55 -11.60
N ALA A 66 -6.96 18.87 -11.59
CA ALA A 66 -7.01 19.70 -10.39
C ALA A 66 -8.38 20.38 -10.25
N LEU A 67 -8.82 20.60 -9.01
CA LEU A 67 -10.03 21.40 -8.76
C LEU A 67 -9.77 22.85 -9.19
N ASP A 68 -10.58 23.35 -10.13
CA ASP A 68 -10.56 24.76 -10.55
C ASP A 68 -10.67 25.68 -9.31
N PRO A 69 -9.72 26.60 -9.10
CA PRO A 69 -9.78 27.57 -8.00
C PRO A 69 -11.11 28.33 -7.94
N ALA A 70 -11.79 28.57 -9.07
CA ALA A 70 -13.08 29.25 -9.11
C ALA A 70 -14.22 28.42 -8.48
N LEU A 71 -14.06 27.11 -8.35
CA LEU A 71 -15.04 26.19 -7.74
C LEU A 71 -14.77 25.95 -6.26
N GLU A 72 -13.61 26.35 -5.76
CA GLU A 72 -13.26 26.18 -4.35
C GLU A 72 -14.27 26.87 -3.43
N GLY A 73 -14.82 26.10 -2.50
CA GLY A 73 -15.79 26.61 -1.55
C GLY A 73 -17.18 26.89 -2.13
N LYS A 74 -17.46 26.60 -3.40
CA LYS A 74 -18.82 26.64 -3.95
C LYS A 74 -19.52 25.28 -3.74
N THR A 75 -20.84 25.30 -3.61
CA THR A 75 -21.63 24.06 -3.64
C THR A 75 -21.79 23.64 -5.09
N VAL A 76 -21.31 22.45 -5.42
CA VAL A 76 -21.39 21.84 -6.76
C VAL A 76 -22.11 20.50 -6.64
N LEU A 77 -22.77 20.09 -7.71
CA LEU A 77 -23.31 18.74 -7.83
C LEU A 77 -22.24 17.83 -8.42
N VAL A 78 -22.04 16.66 -7.82
CA VAL A 78 -21.11 15.65 -8.32
C VAL A 78 -21.83 14.34 -8.52
N GLU A 79 -21.48 13.64 -9.60
CA GLU A 79 -21.86 12.26 -9.82
C GLU A 79 -20.64 11.36 -9.75
N GLY A 80 -20.80 10.22 -9.11
CA GLY A 80 -19.68 9.31 -8.92
C GLY A 80 -19.98 8.13 -8.03
N HIS A 81 -18.92 7.40 -7.68
CA HIS A 81 -19.01 6.17 -6.89
C HIS A 81 -18.28 6.28 -5.57
N VAL A 82 -18.85 5.71 -4.51
CA VAL A 82 -18.19 5.55 -3.22
C VAL A 82 -17.13 4.45 -3.35
N LEU A 83 -15.86 4.76 -3.09
CA LEU A 83 -14.74 3.83 -3.29
C LEU A 83 -14.52 2.90 -2.09
N ASP A 84 -14.66 3.42 -0.87
CA ASP A 84 -14.40 2.69 0.36
C ASP A 84 -15.61 2.70 1.30
N ARG A 85 -15.57 1.85 2.33
CA ARG A 85 -16.60 1.88 3.37
C ARG A 85 -16.43 3.18 4.16
N PRO A 86 -17.50 3.93 4.43
CA PRO A 86 -17.41 5.12 5.25
C PRO A 86 -16.86 4.80 6.63
N ARG A 87 -15.78 5.49 7.00
CA ARG A 87 -15.25 5.47 8.35
C ARG A 87 -16.10 6.38 9.21
N GLN A 88 -16.77 5.80 10.20
CA GLN A 88 -17.51 6.53 11.19
C GLN A 88 -16.53 7.09 12.22
N ILE A 89 -16.52 8.42 12.37
CA ILE A 89 -15.66 9.14 13.32
C ILE A 89 -16.46 9.51 14.56
N THR A 90 -17.73 9.85 14.36
CA THR A 90 -18.70 10.14 15.42
C THR A 90 -20.05 9.65 14.93
N HIS A 91 -21.04 9.55 15.83
CA HIS A 91 -22.42 9.18 15.45
C HIS A 91 -22.98 10.04 14.30
N ARG A 92 -22.55 11.29 14.18
CA ARG A 92 -22.97 12.23 13.13
C ARG A 92 -21.94 12.47 12.03
N GLN A 93 -20.69 12.02 12.19
CA GLN A 93 -19.62 12.27 11.21
C GLN A 93 -19.15 10.96 10.58
N SER A 94 -19.30 10.86 9.27
CA SER A 94 -18.69 9.81 8.47
C SER A 94 -17.75 10.41 7.42
N ARG A 95 -16.65 9.72 7.12
CA ARG A 95 -15.74 10.10 6.04
C ARG A 95 -15.58 8.94 5.07
N PHE A 96 -15.57 9.24 3.78
CA PHE A 96 -15.42 8.25 2.73
C PHE A 96 -14.68 8.86 1.53
N LEU A 97 -14.08 7.98 0.73
CA LEU A 97 -13.50 8.32 -0.56
C LEU A 97 -14.58 8.19 -1.63
N PHE A 98 -14.68 9.21 -2.47
CA PHE A 98 -15.65 9.31 -3.54
C PHE A 98 -14.92 9.58 -4.84
N TYR A 99 -15.14 8.75 -5.86
CA TYR A 99 -14.62 9.00 -7.20
C TYR A 99 -15.63 9.81 -7.98
N ILE A 100 -15.29 11.07 -8.28
CA ILE A 100 -16.13 11.99 -9.05
C ILE A 100 -15.88 11.71 -10.53
N GLU A 101 -16.92 11.29 -11.24
CA GLU A 101 -16.91 11.15 -12.69
C GLU A 101 -17.20 12.50 -13.34
N ARG A 102 -18.33 13.10 -12.93
CA ARG A 102 -18.86 14.33 -13.48
C ARG A 102 -19.13 15.35 -12.37
N LEU A 103 -18.94 16.61 -12.71
CA LEU A 103 -19.16 17.76 -11.84
C LEU A 103 -20.06 18.77 -12.54
N ASN A 104 -20.99 19.38 -11.81
CA ASN A 104 -21.85 20.43 -12.30
C ASN A 104 -21.85 21.62 -11.33
N ALA A 105 -21.32 22.74 -11.81
CA ALA A 105 -21.22 24.01 -11.09
C ALA A 105 -22.28 25.04 -11.50
N GLY A 106 -23.36 24.61 -12.17
CA GLY A 106 -24.43 25.46 -12.68
C GLY A 106 -24.31 25.80 -14.18
N GLN A 107 -23.21 25.42 -14.84
CA GLN A 107 -22.99 25.61 -16.28
C GLN A 107 -23.16 24.30 -17.10
N GLY A 108 -23.71 23.25 -16.48
CA GLY A 108 -23.81 21.92 -17.08
C GLY A 108 -22.84 20.92 -16.45
N TRP A 109 -22.91 19.67 -16.89
CA TRP A 109 -22.03 18.60 -16.43
C TRP A 109 -20.72 18.62 -17.21
N SER A 110 -19.59 18.67 -16.50
CA SER A 110 -18.24 18.50 -17.03
C SER A 110 -17.58 17.26 -16.43
N ASP A 111 -16.62 16.69 -17.17
CA ASP A 111 -15.81 15.58 -16.68
C ASP A 111 -14.76 16.09 -15.68
N PHE A 112 -14.63 15.38 -14.56
CA PHE A 112 -13.62 15.68 -13.53
C PHE A 112 -12.74 14.48 -13.19
N GLN A 113 -13.21 13.24 -13.34
CA GLN A 113 -12.43 12.00 -13.19
C GLN A 113 -11.38 11.99 -12.05
N GLY A 114 -11.80 12.32 -10.83
CA GLY A 114 -10.88 12.52 -9.70
C GLY A 114 -11.37 11.94 -8.39
N LYS A 115 -10.45 11.53 -7.51
CA LYS A 115 -10.81 11.09 -6.16
C LYS A 115 -10.97 12.30 -5.25
N ALA A 116 -12.09 12.35 -4.52
CA ALA A 116 -12.34 13.31 -3.48
C ALA A 116 -12.54 12.61 -2.14
N ARG A 117 -12.02 13.21 -1.06
CA ARG A 117 -12.30 12.76 0.30
C ARG A 117 -13.43 13.60 0.90
N LEU A 118 -14.59 12.99 1.06
CA LEU A 118 -15.80 13.67 1.53
C LEU A 118 -16.10 13.31 2.99
N SER A 119 -16.65 14.29 3.71
CA SER A 119 -17.23 14.10 5.05
C SER A 119 -18.73 14.35 5.00
N SER A 120 -19.53 13.48 5.59
CA SER A 120 -20.93 13.75 5.89
C SER A 120 -21.08 14.06 7.37
N TYR A 121 -21.95 15.02 7.69
CA TYR A 121 -22.28 15.44 9.05
C TYR A 121 -23.75 15.12 9.41
N SER A 122 -24.34 14.11 8.76
CA SER A 122 -25.70 13.63 9.02
C SER A 122 -25.67 12.18 9.50
N ALA A 123 -26.47 11.86 10.52
CA ALA A 123 -26.64 10.49 11.02
C ALA A 123 -27.50 9.64 10.06
N ASP A 124 -28.39 10.27 9.31
CA ASP A 124 -29.36 9.62 8.43
C ASP A 124 -28.76 9.33 7.05
N PHE A 125 -27.74 10.09 6.66
CA PHE A 125 -27.05 9.89 5.40
C PHE A 125 -26.06 8.72 5.49
N ARG A 126 -26.52 7.55 5.05
CA ARG A 126 -25.71 6.33 4.96
C ARG A 126 -25.38 6.02 3.50
N VAL A 127 -24.10 5.78 3.24
CA VAL A 127 -23.62 5.34 1.93
C VAL A 127 -22.86 4.03 2.09
N ALA A 128 -22.90 3.19 1.05
CA ALA A 128 -22.15 1.95 0.99
C ALA A 128 -21.11 1.98 -0.13
N ALA A 129 -20.04 1.21 0.05
CA ALA A 129 -18.98 1.10 -0.94
C ALA A 129 -19.51 0.54 -2.27
N GLY A 130 -19.17 1.21 -3.38
CA GLY A 130 -19.55 0.91 -4.75
C GLY A 130 -20.91 1.43 -5.20
N GLU A 131 -21.66 2.11 -4.32
CA GLU A 131 -22.87 2.85 -4.72
C GLU A 131 -22.51 4.06 -5.58
N ARG A 132 -23.34 4.32 -6.60
CA ARG A 132 -23.30 5.51 -7.44
C ARG A 132 -24.27 6.54 -6.90
N TRP A 133 -23.76 7.73 -6.58
CA TRP A 133 -24.54 8.82 -6.02
C TRP A 133 -24.40 10.09 -6.84
N GLN A 134 -25.47 10.87 -6.86
CA GLN A 134 -25.43 12.31 -7.09
C GLN A 134 -25.41 12.99 -5.72
N LEU A 135 -24.43 13.86 -5.46
CA LEU A 135 -24.28 14.56 -4.18
C LEU A 135 -24.07 16.06 -4.40
N ALA A 136 -24.73 16.88 -3.59
CA ALA A 136 -24.39 18.28 -3.42
C ALA A 136 -23.21 18.38 -2.44
N VAL A 137 -22.05 18.83 -2.91
CA VAL A 137 -20.82 18.87 -2.13
C VAL A 137 -20.19 20.25 -2.18
N ARG A 138 -19.51 20.63 -1.09
CA ARG A 138 -18.62 21.79 -1.08
C ARG A 138 -17.19 21.28 -1.09
N LEU A 139 -16.50 21.46 -2.22
CA LEU A 139 -15.13 21.01 -2.42
C LEU A 139 -14.13 22.10 -2.03
N LYS A 140 -12.96 21.66 -1.61
CA LYS A 140 -11.77 22.47 -1.32
C LYS A 140 -10.57 21.78 -1.95
N ARG A 141 -9.57 22.57 -2.31
CA ARG A 141 -8.30 22.03 -2.77
C ARG A 141 -7.63 21.26 -1.61
N PRO A 142 -6.87 20.20 -1.90
CA PRO A 142 -5.99 19.58 -0.93
C PRO A 142 -5.05 20.65 -0.37
N HIS A 143 -5.07 20.86 0.93
CA HIS A 143 -4.15 21.76 1.60
C HIS A 143 -3.72 21.17 2.94
N GLY A 144 -2.44 21.27 3.25
CA GLY A 144 -1.83 20.83 4.49
C GLY A 144 -1.46 22.00 5.40
N PHE A 145 -1.05 21.68 6.63
CA PHE A 145 -0.38 22.66 7.48
C PHE A 145 1.11 22.66 7.15
N SER A 146 1.72 23.82 6.95
CA SER A 146 3.16 23.97 6.73
C SER A 146 3.97 23.88 8.04
N ASN A 147 3.59 22.99 8.95
CA ASN A 147 4.24 22.84 10.26
C ASN A 147 5.52 22.00 10.12
N PRO A 148 6.71 22.56 10.41
CA PRO A 148 7.96 21.80 10.37
C PRO A 148 7.91 20.59 11.33
N GLY A 149 8.34 19.41 10.85
CA GLY A 149 8.31 18.16 11.63
C GLY A 149 6.91 17.57 11.85
N GLY A 150 5.85 18.22 11.35
CA GLY A 150 4.49 17.71 11.37
C GLY A 150 4.20 16.71 10.24
N PHE A 151 3.05 16.04 10.33
CA PHE A 151 2.57 15.19 9.25
C PHE A 151 2.15 16.03 8.04
N ASP A 152 2.82 15.83 6.90
CA ASP A 152 2.48 16.48 5.64
C ASP A 152 1.21 15.86 5.05
N PHE A 153 0.07 16.48 5.39
CA PHE A 153 -1.23 16.03 4.94
C PHE A 153 -1.44 16.24 3.43
N GLU A 154 -0.87 17.29 2.86
CA GLU A 154 -1.04 17.62 1.44
C GLU A 154 -0.31 16.62 0.57
N GLN A 155 0.95 16.34 0.90
CA GLN A 155 1.75 15.31 0.26
C GLN A 155 1.09 13.93 0.40
N TRP A 156 0.52 13.62 1.56
CA TRP A 156 -0.22 12.37 1.73
C TRP A 156 -1.46 12.28 0.83
N LEU A 157 -2.27 13.35 0.71
CA LEU A 157 -3.42 13.39 -0.20
C LEU A 157 -2.98 13.21 -1.66
N PHE A 158 -1.90 13.87 -2.05
CA PHE A 158 -1.33 13.78 -3.38
C PHE A 158 -0.91 12.33 -3.72
N GLN A 159 -0.19 11.66 -2.81
CA GLN A 159 0.20 10.26 -2.94
C GLN A 159 -1.00 9.30 -3.06
N GLN A 160 -2.12 9.60 -2.38
CA GLN A 160 -3.34 8.79 -2.50
C GLN A 160 -4.13 9.06 -3.81
N GLY A 161 -3.70 10.04 -4.61
CA GLY A 161 -4.43 10.50 -5.79
C GLY A 161 -5.69 11.28 -5.45
N ILE A 162 -5.78 11.84 -4.23
CA ILE A 162 -6.94 12.62 -3.78
C ILE A 162 -6.76 14.07 -4.25
N ARG A 163 -7.65 14.52 -5.13
CA ARG A 163 -7.61 15.83 -5.81
C ARG A 163 -8.48 16.88 -5.16
N ALA A 164 -9.39 16.47 -4.29
CA ALA A 164 -10.25 17.40 -3.55
C ALA A 164 -10.60 16.84 -2.17
N THR A 165 -10.83 17.74 -1.23
CA THR A 165 -11.46 17.39 0.05
C THR A 165 -12.75 18.18 0.19
N GLY A 166 -13.69 17.69 0.99
CA GLY A 166 -14.94 18.42 1.12
C GLY A 166 -15.93 17.78 2.07
N TYR A 167 -17.14 18.31 2.04
CA TYR A 167 -18.26 17.77 2.78
C TYR A 167 -19.54 17.76 1.96
N VAL A 168 -20.41 16.81 2.27
CA VAL A 168 -21.74 16.67 1.67
C VAL A 168 -22.68 17.67 2.32
N ARG A 169 -23.38 18.47 1.51
CA ARG A 169 -24.46 19.34 1.96
C ARG A 169 -25.70 18.50 2.25
N GLN A 170 -26.41 18.83 3.32
CA GLN A 170 -27.67 18.17 3.68
C GLN A 170 -28.81 18.74 2.83
N GLU A 171 -28.83 18.36 1.56
CA GLU A 171 -29.87 18.73 0.60
C GLU A 171 -30.54 17.46 0.07
N PRO A 172 -31.51 16.86 0.79
CA PRO A 172 -32.09 15.56 0.45
C PRO A 172 -32.67 15.51 -0.96
N ALA A 173 -33.24 16.61 -1.44
CA ALA A 173 -33.80 16.71 -2.79
C ALA A 173 -32.74 16.57 -3.91
N ARG A 174 -31.48 16.89 -3.60
CA ARG A 174 -30.34 16.86 -4.54
C ARG A 174 -29.42 15.67 -4.35
N ASN A 175 -29.40 15.08 -3.17
CA ASN A 175 -28.62 13.89 -2.87
C ASN A 175 -29.42 12.64 -3.24
N ARG A 176 -29.07 11.99 -4.35
CA ARG A 176 -29.83 10.87 -4.90
C ARG A 176 -28.93 9.66 -5.15
N LEU A 177 -29.37 8.49 -4.72
CA LEU A 177 -28.76 7.23 -5.12
C LEU A 177 -29.16 6.96 -6.57
N LEU A 178 -28.17 6.90 -7.47
CA LEU A 178 -28.40 6.67 -8.89
C LEU A 178 -28.40 5.19 -9.21
N SER A 179 -27.48 4.42 -8.61
CA SER A 179 -27.38 2.98 -8.84
C SER A 179 -26.55 2.28 -7.75
N VAL A 180 -26.81 0.99 -7.54
CA VAL A 180 -26.00 0.08 -6.70
C VAL A 180 -25.06 -0.80 -7.56
N SER A 181 -25.06 -0.62 -8.88
CA SER A 181 -24.45 -1.56 -9.85
C SER A 181 -22.94 -1.47 -10.05
N GLY A 182 -22.21 -0.64 -9.28
CA GLY A 182 -20.77 -0.41 -9.46
C GLY A 182 -19.84 -1.25 -8.57
N VAL A 183 -20.37 -2.06 -7.65
CA VAL A 183 -19.53 -2.76 -6.68
C VAL A 183 -18.74 -3.88 -7.37
N SER A 184 -17.40 -3.78 -7.42
CA SER A 184 -16.55 -4.91 -7.81
C SER A 184 -16.90 -6.15 -6.97
N VAL A 185 -16.88 -7.35 -7.56
CA VAL A 185 -17.13 -8.63 -6.85
C VAL A 185 -16.26 -8.72 -5.58
N ILE A 186 -15.03 -8.20 -5.64
CA ILE A 186 -14.09 -8.15 -4.53
C ILE A 186 -14.58 -7.22 -3.41
N ASN A 187 -15.13 -6.05 -3.76
CA ASN A 187 -15.67 -5.11 -2.78
C ASN A 187 -16.96 -5.64 -2.13
N ARG A 188 -17.78 -6.39 -2.88
CA ARG A 188 -18.93 -7.13 -2.31
C ARG A 188 -18.48 -8.21 -1.34
N PHE A 189 -17.46 -8.98 -1.70
CA PHE A 189 -16.91 -10.00 -0.81
C PHE A 189 -16.31 -9.39 0.47
N ARG A 190 -15.49 -8.34 0.33
CA ARG A 190 -14.92 -7.60 1.47
C ARG A 190 -15.99 -7.00 2.38
N SER A 191 -17.02 -6.36 1.80
CA SER A 191 -18.14 -5.82 2.59
C SER A 191 -18.92 -6.91 3.32
N ARG A 192 -19.18 -8.06 2.67
CA ARG A 192 -19.79 -9.22 3.33
C ARG A 192 -18.97 -9.73 4.51
N LEU A 193 -17.66 -9.91 4.33
CA LEU A 193 -16.75 -10.30 5.41
C LEU A 193 -16.79 -9.29 6.56
N MET A 194 -16.73 -8.00 6.25
CA MET A 194 -16.81 -6.93 7.25
C MET A 194 -18.14 -6.95 8.01
N SER A 195 -19.27 -7.11 7.33
CA SER A 195 -20.58 -7.25 7.97
C SER A 195 -20.70 -8.53 8.79
N ALA A 196 -19.99 -9.58 8.40
CA ALA A 196 -19.89 -10.80 9.18
C ALA A 196 -19.08 -10.56 10.48
N TYR A 197 -17.97 -9.83 10.41
CA TYR A 197 -17.23 -9.37 11.60
C TYR A 197 -18.05 -8.46 12.51
N ASP A 198 -18.84 -7.53 11.94
CA ASP A 198 -19.71 -6.64 12.73
C ASP A 198 -20.83 -7.44 13.45
N ARG A 199 -21.23 -8.59 12.90
CA ARG A 199 -22.20 -9.51 13.52
C ARG A 199 -21.61 -10.40 14.61
N ILE A 200 -20.29 -10.58 14.62
CA ILE A 200 -19.56 -11.14 15.77
C ILE A 200 -19.52 -10.04 16.83
N SER A 201 -20.68 -9.73 17.40
CA SER A 201 -20.83 -8.81 18.50
C SER A 201 -20.29 -9.48 19.74
N THR A 202 -19.14 -9.02 20.23
CA THR A 202 -18.76 -9.15 21.64
C THR A 202 -17.76 -8.05 21.97
N ASP A 203 -17.80 -7.56 23.21
CA ASP A 203 -16.88 -6.60 23.84
C ASP A 203 -15.40 -7.04 23.86
N ASN A 204 -14.97 -7.86 22.91
CA ASN A 204 -13.63 -8.44 22.84
C ASN A 204 -12.70 -7.51 22.05
N PRO A 205 -11.75 -6.83 22.72
CA PRO A 205 -10.82 -5.91 22.08
C PRO A 205 -9.93 -6.61 21.04
N SER A 206 -9.72 -7.92 21.14
CA SER A 206 -8.88 -8.69 20.23
C SER A 206 -9.51 -8.85 18.84
N LEU A 207 -10.84 -8.73 18.70
CA LEU A 207 -11.50 -8.81 17.40
C LEU A 207 -11.08 -7.66 16.48
N ALA A 208 -10.84 -6.46 17.05
CA ALA A 208 -10.33 -5.31 16.31
C ALA A 208 -8.93 -5.59 15.72
N ILE A 209 -8.07 -6.29 16.47
CA ILE A 209 -6.73 -6.68 16.01
C ILE A 209 -6.84 -7.74 14.91
N ILE A 210 -7.67 -8.77 15.10
CA ILE A 210 -7.90 -9.81 14.09
C ILE A 210 -8.42 -9.20 12.79
N ARG A 211 -9.43 -8.32 12.87
CA ARG A 211 -10.00 -7.60 11.73
C ARG A 211 -8.94 -6.77 10.99
N ALA A 212 -8.06 -6.09 11.74
CA ALA A 212 -6.98 -5.33 11.16
C ALA A 212 -5.94 -6.22 10.45
N LEU A 213 -5.61 -7.39 11.00
CA LEU A 213 -4.64 -8.33 10.45
C LEU A 213 -5.17 -9.10 9.21
N THR A 214 -6.46 -9.44 9.17
CA THR A 214 -7.03 -10.26 8.09
C THR A 214 -7.49 -9.44 6.90
N ILE A 215 -8.31 -8.40 7.13
CA ILE A 215 -8.97 -7.62 6.06
C ILE A 215 -8.47 -6.17 5.97
N GLY A 216 -7.59 -5.75 6.88
CA GLY A 216 -6.89 -4.48 6.83
C GLY A 216 -7.63 -3.32 7.48
N ASP A 217 -8.73 -3.61 8.16
CA ASP A 217 -9.58 -2.59 8.74
C ASP A 217 -9.21 -2.30 10.18
N ARG A 218 -8.72 -1.06 10.38
CA ARG A 218 -8.20 -0.54 11.65
C ARG A 218 -9.21 0.36 12.36
N SER A 219 -10.42 0.52 11.82
CA SER A 219 -11.40 1.48 12.37
C SER A 219 -11.85 1.13 13.78
N ALA A 220 -11.78 -0.16 14.15
CA ALA A 220 -12.23 -0.67 15.44
C ALA A 220 -11.15 -0.64 16.55
N LEU A 221 -9.91 -0.24 16.24
CA LEU A 221 -8.83 -0.20 17.23
C LEU A 221 -8.99 0.99 18.18
N SER A 222 -8.95 0.73 19.49
CA SER A 222 -9.03 1.77 20.52
C SER A 222 -7.76 2.62 20.60
N ALA A 223 -7.85 3.80 21.22
CA ALA A 223 -6.68 4.65 21.46
C ALA A 223 -5.61 3.94 22.31
N SER A 224 -6.01 3.20 23.35
CA SER A 224 -5.09 2.44 24.20
C SER A 224 -4.36 1.33 23.44
N GLN A 225 -5.03 0.65 22.51
CA GLN A 225 -4.37 -0.32 21.63
C GLN A 225 -3.33 0.36 20.74
N TRP A 226 -3.64 1.53 20.19
CA TRP A 226 -2.68 2.32 19.43
C TRP A 226 -1.47 2.77 20.26
N ASP A 227 -1.67 3.12 21.53
CA ASP A 227 -0.58 3.49 22.43
C ASP A 227 0.37 2.32 22.68
N VAL A 228 -0.15 1.12 22.96
CA VAL A 228 0.66 -0.09 23.13
C VAL A 228 1.45 -0.40 21.87
N LEU A 229 0.81 -0.33 20.70
CA LEU A 229 1.46 -0.59 19.41
C LEU A 229 2.56 0.44 19.09
N ARG A 230 2.39 1.70 19.49
CA ARG A 230 3.42 2.74 19.34
C ARG A 230 4.57 2.52 20.33
N ALA A 231 4.25 2.32 21.61
CA ALA A 231 5.23 2.13 22.68
C ALA A 231 6.14 0.93 22.42
N THR A 232 5.57 -0.17 21.89
CA THR A 232 6.33 -1.39 21.56
C THR A 232 6.96 -1.37 20.17
N GLY A 233 6.70 -0.34 19.35
CA GLY A 233 7.17 -0.27 17.96
C GLY A 233 6.53 -1.31 17.02
N THR A 234 5.43 -1.94 17.43
CA THR A 234 4.74 -3.02 16.68
C THR A 234 3.58 -2.52 15.82
N SER A 235 3.38 -1.21 15.72
CA SER A 235 2.35 -0.58 14.88
C SER A 235 2.35 -1.04 13.41
N HIS A 236 3.52 -1.42 12.90
CA HIS A 236 3.70 -1.94 11.55
C HIS A 236 3.14 -3.35 11.34
N LEU A 237 2.86 -4.12 12.41
CA LEU A 237 2.22 -5.44 12.33
C LEU A 237 0.73 -5.30 12.03
N VAL A 238 0.06 -4.32 12.63
CA VAL A 238 -1.38 -4.13 12.49
C VAL A 238 -1.75 -3.40 11.20
N ALA A 239 -0.79 -2.67 10.63
CA ALA A 239 -0.87 -2.36 9.21
C ALA A 239 -0.57 -3.63 8.43
N ILE A 240 -1.50 -4.12 7.58
CA ILE A 240 -1.18 -5.23 6.66
C ILE A 240 0.12 -4.90 5.93
N SER A 241 1.17 -5.52 6.42
CA SER A 241 2.54 -5.29 6.02
C SER A 241 2.89 -6.23 4.89
N GLY A 242 3.93 -5.88 4.15
CA GLY A 242 4.47 -6.78 3.14
C GLY A 242 4.95 -8.11 3.70
N LEU A 243 5.21 -8.18 5.01
CA LEU A 243 5.57 -9.40 5.72
C LEU A 243 4.41 -10.41 5.76
N HIS A 244 3.17 -9.98 5.96
CA HIS A 244 2.03 -10.92 5.91
C HIS A 244 1.86 -11.52 4.52
N VAL A 245 1.98 -10.68 3.48
CA VAL A 245 1.89 -11.13 2.07
C VAL A 245 2.98 -12.16 1.77
N SER A 246 4.22 -11.91 2.19
CA SER A 246 5.33 -12.83 1.94
C SER A 246 5.25 -14.11 2.77
N LEU A 247 4.74 -14.05 4.01
CA LEU A 247 4.50 -15.22 4.85
C LEU A 247 3.41 -16.12 4.28
N VAL A 248 2.27 -15.55 3.87
CA VAL A 248 1.19 -16.30 3.22
C VAL A 248 1.71 -16.96 1.94
N ALA A 249 2.43 -16.22 1.10
CA ALA A 249 3.04 -16.77 -0.11
C ALA A 249 4.04 -17.89 0.20
N GLY A 250 4.89 -17.72 1.21
CA GLY A 250 5.88 -18.72 1.63
C GLY A 250 5.26 -19.99 2.21
N LEU A 251 4.21 -19.87 3.03
CA LEU A 251 3.46 -20.99 3.57
C LEU A 251 2.78 -21.79 2.45
N VAL A 252 2.09 -21.10 1.54
CA VAL A 252 1.42 -21.74 0.39
C VAL A 252 2.45 -22.37 -0.54
N PHE A 253 3.59 -21.71 -0.79
CA PHE A 253 4.70 -22.30 -1.54
C PHE A 253 5.15 -23.63 -0.90
N TRP A 254 5.42 -23.63 0.41
CA TRP A 254 5.87 -24.82 1.11
C TRP A 254 4.84 -25.95 1.05
N LEU A 255 3.56 -25.65 1.32
CA LEU A 255 2.49 -26.64 1.29
C LEU A 255 2.25 -27.18 -0.13
N ALA A 256 2.18 -26.31 -1.14
CA ALA A 256 2.01 -26.71 -2.53
C ALA A 256 3.18 -27.58 -3.00
N ARG A 257 4.42 -27.21 -2.64
CA ARG A 257 5.59 -28.03 -2.93
C ARG A 257 5.51 -29.38 -2.24
N PHE A 258 5.15 -29.41 -0.95
CA PHE A 258 5.02 -30.65 -0.18
C PHE A 258 3.99 -31.60 -0.80
N VAL A 259 2.79 -31.11 -1.10
CA VAL A 259 1.72 -31.88 -1.74
C VAL A 259 2.17 -32.38 -3.12
N TRP A 260 2.76 -31.52 -3.95
CA TRP A 260 3.23 -31.89 -5.28
C TRP A 260 4.30 -32.99 -5.24
N MET A 261 5.21 -32.93 -4.27
CA MET A 261 6.24 -33.97 -4.07
C MET A 261 5.64 -35.34 -3.68
N ARG A 262 4.43 -35.39 -3.11
CA ARG A 262 3.73 -36.66 -2.83
C ARG A 262 3.01 -37.23 -4.05
N CYS A 263 2.74 -36.41 -5.05
CA CYS A 263 2.10 -36.82 -6.31
C CYS A 263 3.17 -37.25 -7.33
N GLY A 264 3.78 -38.43 -7.14
CA GLY A 264 4.96 -38.90 -7.88
C GLY A 264 4.86 -38.82 -9.41
N TYR A 265 3.67 -39.04 -9.99
CA TYR A 265 3.45 -38.99 -11.45
C TYR A 265 3.72 -37.62 -12.08
N PHE A 266 3.50 -36.52 -11.36
CA PHE A 266 3.60 -35.16 -11.93
C PHE A 266 4.97 -34.51 -11.72
N VAL A 267 5.78 -35.02 -10.78
CA VAL A 267 7.11 -34.48 -10.47
C VAL A 267 8.09 -34.66 -11.62
N GLU A 268 7.97 -35.76 -12.38
CA GLU A 268 8.81 -36.03 -13.55
C GLU A 268 8.61 -35.02 -14.69
N ARG A 269 7.42 -34.40 -14.77
CA ARG A 269 7.08 -33.44 -15.85
C ARG A 269 7.35 -31.99 -15.48
N CYS A 270 7.22 -31.63 -14.21
CA CYS A 270 7.43 -30.26 -13.74
C CYS A 270 8.04 -30.24 -12.34
N PRO A 271 9.15 -29.50 -12.12
CA PRO A 271 9.74 -29.37 -10.80
C PRO A 271 8.72 -28.79 -9.80
N ALA A 272 8.58 -29.42 -8.64
CA ALA A 272 7.64 -29.01 -7.59
C ALA A 272 7.80 -27.53 -7.19
N SER A 273 9.02 -26.99 -7.24
CA SER A 273 9.31 -25.58 -6.98
C SER A 273 8.62 -24.62 -7.95
N ARG A 274 8.53 -24.97 -9.24
CA ARG A 274 7.94 -24.09 -10.25
C ARG A 274 6.43 -24.00 -10.06
N VAL A 275 5.77 -25.13 -9.82
CA VAL A 275 4.34 -25.17 -9.51
C VAL A 275 4.05 -24.43 -8.20
N ALA A 276 4.82 -24.71 -7.16
CA ALA A 276 4.68 -24.03 -5.87
C ALA A 276 4.87 -22.50 -6.00
N ALA A 277 5.82 -22.04 -6.82
CA ALA A 277 6.05 -20.63 -7.06
C ALA A 277 4.84 -19.95 -7.73
N VAL A 278 4.24 -20.58 -8.73
CA VAL A 278 3.05 -20.07 -9.41
C VAL A 278 1.86 -20.01 -8.43
N VAL A 279 1.62 -21.08 -7.68
CA VAL A 279 0.53 -21.14 -6.69
C VAL A 279 0.74 -20.09 -5.59
N ALA A 280 1.98 -19.85 -5.16
CA ALA A 280 2.31 -18.82 -4.17
C ALA A 280 2.03 -17.40 -4.68
N VAL A 281 2.29 -17.09 -5.96
CA VAL A 281 1.93 -15.80 -6.56
C VAL A 281 0.42 -15.60 -6.58
N PHE A 282 -0.35 -16.63 -6.97
CA PHE A 282 -1.81 -16.57 -6.93
C PHE A 282 -2.35 -16.38 -5.51
N ALA A 283 -1.77 -17.04 -4.51
CA ALA A 283 -2.13 -16.84 -3.12
C ALA A 283 -1.80 -15.43 -2.62
N ALA A 284 -0.62 -14.90 -2.98
CA ALA A 284 -0.24 -13.52 -2.66
C ALA A 284 -1.21 -12.51 -3.31
N LEU A 285 -1.62 -12.76 -4.56
CA LEU A 285 -2.59 -11.94 -5.28
C LEU A 285 -3.97 -11.99 -4.62
N ALA A 286 -4.44 -13.19 -4.27
CA ALA A 286 -5.71 -13.39 -3.57
C ALA A 286 -5.71 -12.66 -2.21
N TYR A 287 -4.63 -12.77 -1.45
CA TYR A 287 -4.47 -12.04 -0.19
C TYR A 287 -4.38 -10.52 -0.42
N ALA A 288 -3.72 -10.07 -1.50
CA ALA A 288 -3.67 -8.65 -1.84
C ALA A 288 -5.05 -8.07 -2.20
N LEU A 289 -5.87 -8.83 -2.93
CA LEU A 289 -7.27 -8.51 -3.23
C LEU A 289 -8.07 -8.44 -1.93
N LEU A 290 -7.91 -9.43 -1.05
CA LEU A 290 -8.57 -9.49 0.24
C LEU A 290 -8.15 -8.34 1.15
N ALA A 291 -6.90 -7.90 1.11
CA ALA A 291 -6.37 -6.79 1.90
C ALA A 291 -6.71 -5.40 1.34
N GLY A 292 -7.27 -5.33 0.12
CA GLY A 292 -7.66 -4.06 -0.53
C GLY A 292 -6.53 -3.32 -1.23
N PHE A 293 -5.48 -4.00 -1.69
CA PHE A 293 -4.41 -3.42 -2.53
C PHE A 293 -3.72 -2.17 -1.95
N GLY A 294 -3.56 -2.10 -0.62
CA GLY A 294 -2.80 -1.05 0.04
C GLY A 294 -1.38 -0.89 -0.54
N ILE A 295 -0.81 0.30 -0.46
CA ILE A 295 0.53 0.60 -0.99
C ILE A 295 1.59 -0.43 -0.53
N PRO A 296 1.69 -0.81 0.77
CA PRO A 296 2.65 -1.82 1.22
C PRO A 296 2.41 -3.21 0.62
N VAL A 297 1.15 -3.57 0.44
CA VAL A 297 0.72 -4.86 -0.13
C VAL A 297 1.13 -4.96 -1.61
N ARG A 298 0.94 -3.90 -2.39
CA ARG A 298 1.36 -3.84 -3.80
C ARG A 298 2.86 -4.07 -3.95
N ARG A 299 3.67 -3.39 -3.14
CA ARG A 299 5.14 -3.58 -3.16
C ARG A 299 5.54 -5.00 -2.80
N ALA A 300 4.90 -5.57 -1.78
CA ALA A 300 5.16 -6.93 -1.36
C ALA A 300 4.78 -7.95 -2.44
N LEU A 301 3.63 -7.77 -3.09
CA LEU A 301 3.21 -8.60 -4.22
C LEU A 301 4.22 -8.55 -5.36
N ILE A 302 4.73 -7.36 -5.71
CA ILE A 302 5.77 -7.21 -6.73
C ILE A 302 7.06 -7.94 -6.31
N MET A 303 7.53 -7.74 -5.08
CA MET A 303 8.75 -8.40 -4.57
C MET A 303 8.61 -9.92 -4.53
N VAL A 304 7.48 -10.45 -4.05
CA VAL A 304 7.17 -11.89 -4.05
C VAL A 304 7.13 -12.41 -5.48
N SER A 305 6.48 -11.69 -6.40
CA SER A 305 6.38 -12.10 -7.82
C SER A 305 7.76 -12.17 -8.49
N ILE A 306 8.62 -11.18 -8.26
CA ILE A 306 10.00 -11.17 -8.76
C ILE A 306 10.80 -12.36 -8.21
N PHE A 307 10.67 -12.63 -6.91
CA PHE A 307 11.36 -13.75 -6.28
C PHE A 307 10.85 -15.10 -6.82
N MET A 308 9.53 -15.30 -6.91
CA MET A 308 8.94 -16.51 -7.46
C MET A 308 9.26 -16.70 -8.94
N LEU A 309 9.32 -15.62 -9.73
CA LEU A 309 9.75 -15.67 -11.13
C LEU A 309 11.21 -16.13 -11.27
N SER A 310 12.08 -15.77 -10.32
CA SER A 310 13.47 -16.25 -10.31
C SER A 310 13.54 -17.77 -10.10
N ILE A 311 12.66 -18.33 -9.27
CA ILE A 311 12.52 -19.78 -9.06
C ILE A 311 11.99 -20.45 -10.33
N VAL A 312 10.96 -19.90 -10.97
CA VAL A 312 10.37 -20.48 -12.19
C VAL A 312 11.37 -20.47 -13.36
N SER A 313 12.19 -19.43 -13.44
CA SER A 313 13.16 -19.25 -14.53
C SER A 313 14.46 -20.04 -14.34
N ASP A 314 14.63 -20.76 -13.23
CA ASP A 314 15.89 -21.39 -12.76
C ASP A 314 17.11 -20.45 -12.77
N LYS A 315 16.87 -19.15 -12.79
CA LYS A 315 17.92 -18.14 -12.73
C LYS A 315 18.18 -17.86 -11.27
N HIS A 316 19.40 -18.19 -10.82
CA HIS A 316 19.92 -17.74 -9.53
C HIS A 316 20.11 -16.22 -9.57
N ALA A 317 19.01 -15.48 -9.37
CA ALA A 317 19.06 -14.05 -9.20
C ALA A 317 19.71 -13.78 -7.85
N SER A 318 20.87 -13.11 -7.84
CA SER A 318 21.42 -12.62 -6.59
C SER A 318 20.38 -11.72 -5.93
N PHE A 319 20.24 -11.82 -4.61
CA PHE A 319 19.25 -11.05 -3.85
C PHE A 319 19.32 -9.54 -4.15
N SER A 320 20.53 -9.02 -4.34
CA SER A 320 20.80 -7.65 -4.78
C SER A 320 20.15 -7.26 -6.12
N ARG A 321 20.13 -8.18 -7.10
CA ARG A 321 19.47 -7.96 -8.39
C ARG A 321 17.95 -7.98 -8.24
N ALA A 322 17.41 -8.85 -7.38
CA ALA A 322 15.98 -8.90 -7.09
C ALA A 322 15.50 -7.58 -6.46
N ILE A 323 16.22 -7.05 -5.46
CA ILE A 323 15.91 -5.72 -4.90
C ILE A 323 16.04 -4.63 -5.96
N ALA A 324 17.13 -4.60 -6.73
CA ALA A 324 17.33 -3.57 -7.75
C ALA A 324 16.19 -3.58 -8.78
N LEU A 325 15.74 -4.76 -9.18
CA LEU A 325 14.60 -4.92 -10.09
C LEU A 325 13.30 -4.46 -9.45
N ALA A 326 13.05 -4.81 -8.18
CA ALA A 326 11.86 -4.39 -7.44
C ALA A 326 11.79 -2.86 -7.30
N VAL A 327 12.90 -2.20 -6.97
CA VAL A 327 12.99 -0.73 -6.92
C VAL A 327 12.62 -0.13 -8.26
N VAL A 328 13.23 -0.58 -9.36
CA VAL A 328 12.96 -0.05 -10.70
C VAL A 328 11.51 -0.30 -11.10
N ILE A 329 10.97 -1.51 -10.96
CA ILE A 329 9.58 -1.82 -11.33
C ILE A 329 8.60 -0.98 -10.50
N ILE A 330 8.81 -0.85 -9.19
CA ILE A 330 7.92 -0.06 -8.34
C ILE A 330 7.94 1.42 -8.76
N LEU A 331 9.11 1.99 -9.03
CA LEU A 331 9.22 3.38 -9.46
C LEU A 331 8.77 3.63 -10.90
N LEU A 332 8.82 2.60 -11.76
CA LEU A 332 8.22 2.66 -13.09
C LEU A 332 6.69 2.74 -12.98
N LEU A 333 6.08 1.98 -12.07
CA LEU A 333 4.63 1.95 -11.88
C LEU A 333 4.10 3.13 -11.05
N ASP A 334 4.87 3.59 -10.07
CA ASP A 334 4.48 4.62 -9.11
C ASP A 334 5.73 5.39 -8.60
N PRO A 335 6.16 6.45 -9.30
CA PRO A 335 7.31 7.25 -8.87
C PRO A 335 7.02 8.04 -7.60
N LEU A 336 5.75 8.32 -7.29
CA LEU A 336 5.34 9.02 -6.06
C LEU A 336 5.57 8.15 -4.81
N ALA A 337 5.86 6.86 -4.97
CA ALA A 337 6.18 5.96 -3.88
C ALA A 337 7.36 6.44 -3.02
N VAL A 338 8.32 7.20 -3.59
CA VAL A 338 9.48 7.75 -2.85
C VAL A 338 9.07 8.80 -1.81
N LEU A 339 7.91 9.44 -1.97
CA LEU A 339 7.38 10.39 -1.01
C LEU A 339 6.83 9.68 0.25
N SER A 340 6.56 8.38 0.18
CA SER A 340 6.06 7.60 1.30
C SER A 340 7.20 7.11 2.18
N PRO A 341 7.21 7.42 3.51
CA PRO A 341 8.20 6.85 4.44
C PRO A 341 8.23 5.31 4.40
N GLY A 342 7.07 4.70 4.18
CA GLY A 342 6.94 3.24 4.11
C GLY A 342 7.74 2.59 2.99
N TRP A 343 8.00 3.29 1.88
CA TRP A 343 8.85 2.78 0.79
C TRP A 343 10.30 2.62 1.27
N TRP A 344 10.88 3.68 1.85
CA TRP A 344 12.24 3.70 2.39
C TRP A 344 12.44 2.64 3.46
N LEU A 345 11.55 2.60 4.45
CA LEU A 345 11.62 1.63 5.55
C LEU A 345 11.52 0.18 5.05
N SER A 346 10.68 -0.09 4.05
CA SER A 346 10.51 -1.44 3.49
C SER A 346 11.79 -1.93 2.80
N PHE A 347 12.33 -1.13 1.87
CA PHE A 347 13.52 -1.53 1.12
C PHE A 347 14.76 -1.59 1.99
N TRP A 348 14.90 -0.66 2.94
CA TRP A 348 15.98 -0.69 3.92
C TRP A 348 15.90 -1.95 4.78
N ALA A 349 14.72 -2.30 5.30
CA ALA A 349 14.53 -3.47 6.15
C ALA A 349 14.89 -4.75 5.41
N VAL A 350 14.37 -4.92 4.20
CA VAL A 350 14.59 -6.10 3.36
C VAL A 350 16.08 -6.22 2.98
N THR A 351 16.76 -5.10 2.72
CA THR A 351 18.21 -5.08 2.43
C THR A 351 19.02 -5.52 3.64
N VAL A 352 18.74 -4.95 4.82
CA VAL A 352 19.44 -5.28 6.08
C VAL A 352 19.22 -6.74 6.46
N ILE A 353 17.97 -7.21 6.43
CA ILE A 353 17.62 -8.61 6.75
C ILE A 353 18.40 -9.57 5.87
N ALA A 354 18.43 -9.35 4.56
CA ALA A 354 19.14 -10.24 3.66
C ALA A 354 20.65 -10.15 3.78
N TYR A 355 21.19 -8.96 4.09
CA TYR A 355 22.61 -8.83 4.44
C TYR A 355 22.95 -9.72 5.64
N CYS A 356 22.14 -9.68 6.70
CA CYS A 356 22.31 -10.55 7.88
C CYS A 356 22.18 -12.04 7.55
N ILE A 357 21.19 -12.44 6.73
CA ILE A 357 20.95 -13.84 6.38
C ILE A 357 22.04 -14.40 5.45
N SER A 358 22.68 -13.57 4.63
CA SER A 358 23.71 -14.00 3.66
C SER A 358 25.01 -14.55 4.28
N GLY A 359 25.04 -14.76 5.61
CA GLY A 359 26.12 -15.47 6.30
C GLY A 359 27.41 -14.66 6.45
N ARG A 360 27.41 -13.38 6.10
CA ARG A 360 28.58 -12.48 6.23
C ARG A 360 28.89 -12.08 7.67
N VAL A 361 28.06 -12.52 8.62
CA VAL A 361 28.19 -12.24 10.04
C VAL A 361 28.48 -13.56 10.74
N GLY A 362 29.65 -13.70 11.36
CA GLY A 362 30.18 -14.94 11.95
C GLY A 362 29.45 -15.48 13.18
N ALA A 363 28.14 -15.25 13.32
CA ALA A 363 27.32 -15.78 14.41
C ALA A 363 27.17 -17.31 14.29
N ARG A 364 27.50 -18.03 15.36
CA ARG A 364 27.60 -19.50 15.37
C ARG A 364 26.27 -20.20 15.66
N SER A 365 25.43 -19.65 16.55
CA SER A 365 24.13 -20.26 16.91
C SER A 365 22.91 -19.56 16.28
N PHE A 366 21.79 -20.29 16.15
CA PHE A 366 20.52 -19.74 15.65
C PHE A 366 20.04 -18.55 16.50
N THR A 367 20.10 -18.68 17.83
CA THR A 367 19.72 -17.62 18.78
C THR A 367 20.58 -16.37 18.61
N GLN A 368 21.91 -16.52 18.41
CA GLN A 368 22.79 -15.39 18.14
C GLN A 368 22.42 -14.69 16.83
N LYS A 369 22.14 -15.45 15.75
CA LYS A 369 21.69 -14.88 14.48
C LYS A 369 20.36 -14.13 14.64
N TRP A 370 19.43 -14.69 15.41
CA TRP A 370 18.12 -14.10 15.68
C TRP A 370 18.24 -12.76 16.42
N ILE A 371 18.96 -12.74 17.54
CA ILE A 371 19.18 -11.53 18.35
C ILE A 371 19.93 -10.48 17.53
N TYR A 372 21.01 -10.89 16.86
CA TYR A 372 21.82 -10.00 16.05
C TYR A 372 21.01 -9.34 14.92
N MET A 373 20.18 -10.11 14.21
CA MET A 373 19.32 -9.58 13.15
C MET A 373 18.37 -8.51 13.68
N HIS A 374 17.71 -8.74 14.82
CA HIS A 374 16.79 -7.76 15.42
C HIS A 374 17.53 -6.51 15.92
N LEU A 375 18.73 -6.68 16.49
CA LEU A 375 19.55 -5.56 16.97
C LEU A 375 20.06 -4.70 15.81
N VAL A 376 20.61 -5.31 14.76
CA VAL A 376 21.09 -4.59 13.56
C VAL A 376 19.94 -3.91 12.86
N LEU A 377 18.79 -4.58 12.70
CA LEU A 377 17.62 -3.97 12.10
C LEU A 377 17.15 -2.76 12.91
N ALA A 378 17.09 -2.87 14.24
CA ALA A 378 16.71 -1.75 15.09
C ALA A 378 17.69 -0.58 14.98
N LEU A 379 19.00 -0.84 15.12
CA LEU A 379 20.03 0.20 15.07
C LEU A 379 20.05 0.93 13.72
N THR A 380 19.93 0.19 12.62
CA THR A 380 19.92 0.76 11.27
C THR A 380 18.61 1.46 10.92
N MET A 381 17.49 1.12 11.58
CA MET A 381 16.19 1.78 11.38
C MET A 381 16.02 3.06 12.17
N VAL A 382 16.67 3.19 13.34
CA VAL A 382 16.52 4.36 14.22
C VAL A 382 16.69 5.69 13.48
N PRO A 383 17.75 5.91 12.65
CA PRO A 383 17.90 7.17 11.93
C PRO A 383 16.72 7.48 11.01
N LEU A 384 16.22 6.49 10.26
CA LEU A 384 15.08 6.67 9.37
C LEU A 384 13.81 6.95 10.18
N LEU A 385 13.59 6.23 11.28
CA LEU A 385 12.43 6.44 12.15
C LEU A 385 12.43 7.83 12.79
N LEU A 386 13.60 8.32 13.22
CA LEU A 386 13.75 9.67 13.75
C LEU A 386 13.50 10.73 12.67
N VAL A 387 14.05 10.57 11.46
CA VAL A 387 13.82 11.50 10.35
C VAL A 387 12.34 11.58 9.96
N PHE A 388 11.64 10.44 9.85
CA PHE A 388 10.27 10.41 9.35
C PHE A 388 9.19 10.57 10.43
N PHE A 389 9.43 10.11 11.65
CA PHE A 389 8.41 10.07 12.71
C PHE A 389 8.82 10.77 14.00
N GLN A 390 10.08 11.23 14.11
CA GLN A 390 10.60 11.87 15.32
C GLN A 390 10.47 11.01 16.59
N GLN A 391 10.34 9.69 16.40
CA GLN A 391 10.07 8.72 17.47
C GLN A 391 10.75 7.39 17.14
N ALA A 392 11.34 6.76 18.16
CA ALA A 392 11.85 5.40 18.08
C ALA A 392 11.63 4.71 19.43
N SER A 393 11.21 3.45 19.39
CA SER A 393 11.00 2.65 20.60
C SER A 393 12.24 1.84 20.94
N VAL A 394 12.77 2.05 22.14
CA VAL A 394 13.95 1.33 22.66
C VAL A 394 13.62 -0.16 22.91
N ILE A 395 12.39 -0.47 23.31
CA ILE A 395 11.94 -1.85 23.56
C ILE A 395 11.58 -2.61 22.29
N ALA A 396 11.54 -1.93 21.13
CA ALA A 396 11.16 -2.52 19.85
C ALA A 396 11.96 -3.78 19.44
N PRO A 397 13.28 -3.89 19.63
CA PRO A 397 14.02 -5.10 19.24
C PRO A 397 13.52 -6.34 19.99
N LEU A 398 13.31 -6.21 21.30
CA LEU A 398 12.81 -7.27 22.16
C LEU A 398 11.35 -7.59 21.84
N ALA A 399 10.48 -6.57 21.77
CA ALA A 399 9.08 -6.75 21.45
C ALA A 399 8.88 -7.41 20.07
N ASN A 400 9.59 -6.95 19.03
CA ASN A 400 9.48 -7.51 17.68
C ASN A 400 10.06 -8.92 17.57
N SER A 401 11.08 -9.27 18.37
CA SER A 401 11.63 -10.63 18.39
C SER A 401 10.62 -11.70 18.79
N VAL A 402 9.57 -11.32 19.52
CA VAL A 402 8.47 -12.20 19.92
C VAL A 402 7.24 -11.94 19.06
N ALA A 403 6.85 -10.68 18.89
CA ALA A 403 5.61 -10.30 18.20
C ALA A 403 5.63 -10.66 16.71
N VAL A 404 6.73 -10.43 16.00
CA VAL A 404 6.83 -10.72 14.56
C VAL A 404 6.60 -12.21 14.24
N PRO A 405 7.33 -13.17 14.85
CA PRO A 405 7.09 -14.58 14.57
C PRO A 405 5.72 -15.04 15.08
N PHE A 406 5.29 -14.61 16.28
CA PHE A 406 4.02 -15.01 16.85
C PHE A 406 2.84 -14.54 15.99
N VAL A 407 2.79 -13.25 15.65
CA VAL A 407 1.71 -12.68 14.84
C VAL A 407 1.77 -13.22 13.42
N GLY A 408 2.96 -13.21 12.81
CA GLY A 408 3.13 -13.58 11.41
C GLY A 408 2.93 -15.08 11.13
N MET A 409 3.51 -15.97 11.94
CA MET A 409 3.50 -17.41 11.67
C MET A 409 2.30 -18.14 12.30
N LEU A 410 1.74 -17.63 13.40
CA LEU A 410 0.64 -18.27 14.10
C LEU A 410 -0.66 -17.48 13.94
N VAL A 411 -0.72 -16.24 14.41
CA VAL A 411 -1.98 -15.49 14.50
C VAL A 411 -2.58 -15.24 13.13
N VAL A 412 -1.80 -14.75 12.16
CA VAL A 412 -2.32 -14.38 10.84
C VAL A 412 -2.83 -15.59 10.04
N PRO A 413 -2.09 -16.71 9.92
CA PRO A 413 -2.60 -17.89 9.23
C PRO A 413 -3.87 -18.45 9.89
N VAL A 414 -3.89 -18.57 11.22
CA VAL A 414 -5.06 -19.06 11.95
C VAL A 414 -6.26 -18.11 11.78
N ALA A 415 -6.02 -16.80 11.87
CA ALA A 415 -7.05 -15.80 11.68
C ALA A 415 -7.63 -15.84 10.25
N LEU A 416 -6.79 -16.01 9.22
CA LEU A 416 -7.24 -16.11 7.84
C LEU A 416 -8.05 -17.38 7.58
N VAL A 417 -7.63 -18.52 8.13
CA VAL A 417 -8.42 -19.76 8.07
C VAL A 417 -9.75 -19.57 8.79
N GLY A 418 -9.75 -18.95 9.97
CA GLY A 418 -10.97 -18.58 10.69
C GLY A 418 -11.90 -17.69 9.87
N THR A 419 -11.37 -16.66 9.21
CA THR A 419 -12.14 -15.80 8.29
C THR A 419 -12.74 -16.59 7.14
N LEU A 420 -11.98 -17.51 6.54
CA LEU A 420 -12.44 -18.33 5.41
C LEU A 420 -13.58 -19.26 5.84
N VAL A 421 -13.39 -20.02 6.93
CA VAL A 421 -14.41 -20.92 7.48
C VAL A 421 -15.68 -20.15 7.83
N PHE A 422 -15.53 -19.01 8.50
CA PHE A 422 -16.67 -18.17 8.86
C PHE A 422 -17.40 -17.60 7.63
N SER A 423 -16.65 -17.24 6.58
CA SER A 423 -17.23 -16.74 5.33
C SER A 423 -18.06 -17.78 4.58
N LEU A 424 -17.64 -19.05 4.62
CA LEU A 424 -18.36 -20.17 4.00
C LEU A 424 -19.65 -20.48 4.79
N ASN A 425 -19.59 -20.44 6.12
CA ASN A 425 -20.77 -20.64 6.96
C ASN A 425 -21.77 -19.48 6.86
N ALA A 426 -21.31 -18.26 6.62
CA ALA A 426 -22.21 -17.11 6.42
C ALA A 426 -22.89 -17.10 5.04
N THR A 427 -22.50 -18.00 4.12
CA THR A 427 -23.14 -18.19 2.80
C THR A 427 -24.11 -19.38 2.75
N ALA A 428 -24.11 -20.23 3.77
CA ALA A 428 -25.15 -21.23 4.02
C ALA A 428 -26.23 -20.62 4.92
#